data_AF-Q36635-F1
#
_entry.id   AF-Q36635-F1
#
_cell.length_a   1.000
_cell.length_b   1.000
_cell.length_c   1.000
_cell.angle_alpha   90.00
_cell.angle_beta   90.00
_cell.angle_gamma   90.00
#
_symmetry.space_group_name_H-M   'P 1'
#
loop_
_entity.id
_entity.type
_entity.pdbx_description
1 polymer ?
#
loop_
_entity_poly.entity_id
_entity_poly.type
_entity_poly.pdbx_seq_one_letter_code
_entity_poly.pdbx_strand_id
1 'polypeptide(L)'
;HHAILAGGCFLKQAVYASIATVFLALVFTGFQGIEYVEAPFTISDGIYGSTSFSATGFHGFHVIIGTISSIICGIRQYLGHFTP
;
A
#
# COMPACT_ATOMS: atom_id res chain seq x y z
N HIS A 1 12.89 -0.89 7.02
CA HIS A 1 13.90 0.18 7.11
C HIS A 1 14.95 -0.10 8.19
N HIS A 2 14.59 -0.11 9.49
CA HIS A 2 15.56 -0.41 10.56
C HIS A 2 16.28 -1.77 10.42
N ALA A 3 15.57 -2.81 9.96
CA ALA A 3 16.18 -4.12 9.69
C ALA A 3 17.18 -4.12 8.51
N ILE A 4 17.05 -3.15 7.58
CA ILE A 4 18.02 -2.97 6.47
C ILE A 4 19.27 -2.29 7.02
N LEU A 5 19.09 -1.20 7.79
CA LEU A 5 20.18 -0.45 8.43
C LEU A 5 20.98 -1.29 9.43
N ALA A 6 20.34 -2.24 10.12
CA ALA A 6 21.00 -3.13 11.06
C ALA A 6 21.97 -4.13 10.39
N GLY A 7 21.84 -4.34 9.07
CA GLY A 7 22.72 -5.22 8.28
C GLY A 7 22.72 -6.70 8.70
N GLY A 8 23.53 -7.50 8.02
CA GLY A 8 23.79 -8.90 8.39
C GLY A 8 22.56 -9.82 8.41
N CYS A 9 22.34 -10.53 9.52
CA CYS A 9 21.25 -11.51 9.69
C CYS A 9 19.84 -10.87 9.57
N PHE A 10 19.72 -9.57 9.82
CA PHE A 10 18.44 -8.84 9.85
C PHE A 10 17.88 -8.51 8.47
N LEU A 11 18.64 -8.71 7.38
CA LEU A 11 18.15 -8.53 6.01
C LEU A 11 16.98 -9.48 5.69
N LYS A 12 16.95 -10.68 6.30
CA LYS A 12 15.80 -11.58 6.19
C LYS A 12 14.55 -10.99 6.86
N GLN A 13 14.70 -10.37 8.04
CA GLN A 13 13.62 -9.64 8.71
C GLN A 13 13.11 -8.45 7.89
N ALA A 14 13.98 -7.76 7.16
CA ALA A 14 13.57 -6.69 6.25
C ALA A 14 12.62 -7.21 5.15
N VAL A 15 12.90 -8.37 4.57
CA VAL A 15 12.02 -8.99 3.57
C VAL A 15 10.67 -9.39 4.18
N TYR A 16 10.67 -10.02 5.36
CA TYR A 16 9.42 -10.37 6.06
C TYR A 16 8.57 -9.13 6.37
N ALA A 17 9.19 -8.05 6.84
CA ALA A 17 8.51 -6.79 7.12
C ALA A 17 7.93 -6.16 5.84
N SER A 18 8.69 -6.16 4.73
CA SER A 18 8.19 -5.68 3.43
C SER A 18 6.99 -6.48 2.93
N ILE A 19 7.00 -7.82 3.09
CA ILE A 19 5.86 -8.68 2.72
C ILE A 19 4.64 -8.36 3.59
N ALA A 20 4.82 -8.19 4.90
CA ALA A 20 3.74 -7.83 5.80
C ALA A 20 3.09 -6.48 5.44
N THR A 21 3.90 -5.48 5.08
CA THR A 21 3.40 -4.17 4.62
C THR A 21 2.60 -4.28 3.33
N VAL A 22 3.08 -5.05 2.34
CA VAL A 22 2.35 -5.27 1.08
C VAL A 22 1.03 -5.99 1.35
N PHE A 23 1.02 -7.01 2.21
CA PHE A 23 -0.20 -7.71 2.59
C PHE A 23 -1.23 -6.77 3.21
N LEU A 24 -0.81 -5.92 4.15
CA LEU A 24 -1.72 -4.95 4.78
C LEU A 24 -2.26 -3.93 3.76
N ALA A 25 -1.44 -3.49 2.81
CA ALA A 25 -1.87 -2.58 1.76
C ALA A 25 -2.91 -3.21 0.80
N LEU A 26 -2.77 -4.51 0.49
CA LEU A 26 -3.76 -5.25 -0.28
C LEU A 26 -5.08 -5.40 0.48
N VAL A 27 -5.02 -5.72 1.78
CA VAL A 27 -6.20 -5.80 2.65
C VAL A 27 -6.92 -4.46 2.70
N PHE A 28 -6.19 -3.36 2.92
CA PHE A 28 -6.75 -2.01 2.91
C PHE A 28 -7.45 -1.69 1.58
N THR A 29 -6.79 -1.98 0.46
CA THR A 29 -7.35 -1.70 -0.88
C THR A 29 -8.61 -2.56 -1.15
N GLY A 30 -8.63 -3.81 -0.68
CA GLY A 30 -9.80 -4.68 -0.78
C GLY A 30 -11.00 -4.15 0.01
N PHE A 31 -10.79 -3.73 1.27
CA PHE A 31 -11.83 -3.10 2.07
C PHE A 31 -12.31 -1.77 1.47
N GLN A 32 -11.39 -0.97 0.92
CA GLN A 32 -11.76 0.25 0.20
C GLN A 32 -12.67 -0.05 -1.00
N GLY A 33 -12.43 -1.15 -1.72
CA GLY A 33 -13.31 -1.60 -2.80
C GLY A 33 -14.70 -2.02 -2.32
N ILE A 34 -14.78 -2.72 -1.18
CA ILE A 34 -16.07 -3.09 -0.57
C ILE A 34 -16.86 -1.83 -0.17
N GLU A 35 -16.20 -0.86 0.46
CA GLU A 35 -16.82 0.42 0.83
C GLU A 35 -17.41 1.14 -0.39
N TYR A 36 -16.72 1.13 -1.54
CA TYR A 36 -17.20 1.75 -2.78
C TYR A 36 -18.44 1.07 -3.36
N VAL A 37 -18.60 -0.24 -3.18
CA VAL A 37 -19.75 -1.01 -3.68
C VAL A 37 -20.95 -0.90 -2.73
N GLU A 38 -20.70 -0.86 -1.42
CA GLU A 38 -21.75 -0.78 -0.40
C GLU A 38 -22.17 0.66 -0.08
N ALA A 39 -21.45 1.67 -0.58
CA ALA A 39 -21.78 3.07 -0.35
C ALA A 39 -23.21 3.41 -0.83
N PRO A 40 -24.05 4.04 0.02
CA PRO A 40 -25.43 4.40 -0.35
C PRO A 40 -25.51 5.66 -1.22
N PHE A 41 -24.37 6.21 -1.64
CA PHE A 41 -24.25 7.40 -2.48
C PHE A 41 -23.22 7.15 -3.58
N THR A 42 -23.36 7.89 -4.66
CA THR A 42 -22.54 7.81 -5.86
C THR A 42 -21.70 9.09 -6.03
N ILE A 43 -20.75 9.06 -6.96
CA ILE A 43 -19.96 10.25 -7.31
C ILE A 43 -20.82 11.43 -7.80
N SER A 44 -22.02 11.14 -8.33
CA SER A 44 -22.95 12.13 -8.84
C SER A 44 -23.89 12.71 -7.77
N ASP A 45 -23.85 12.19 -6.54
CA ASP A 45 -24.71 12.66 -5.44
C ASP A 45 -24.16 13.92 -4.78
N GLY A 46 -24.36 15.04 -5.47
CA GLY A 46 -24.10 16.39 -4.97
C GLY A 46 -22.66 16.62 -4.51
N ILE A 47 -22.48 17.61 -3.63
CA ILE A 47 -21.15 18.02 -3.16
C ILE A 47 -20.54 16.93 -2.27
N TYR A 48 -21.34 16.25 -1.44
CA TYR A 48 -20.84 15.22 -0.53
C TYR A 48 -20.30 14.00 -1.28
N GLY A 49 -21.08 13.42 -2.20
CA GLY A 49 -20.64 12.26 -2.98
C GLY A 49 -19.44 12.59 -3.86
N SER A 50 -19.48 13.70 -4.59
CA SER A 50 -18.37 14.10 -5.47
C SER A 50 -17.07 14.38 -4.72
N THR A 51 -17.11 15.08 -3.58
CA THR A 51 -15.90 15.36 -2.78
C THR A 51 -15.37 14.12 -2.07
N SER A 52 -16.26 13.30 -1.50
CA SER A 52 -15.88 12.04 -0.83
C SER A 52 -15.18 11.09 -1.80
N PHE A 53 -15.80 10.77 -2.95
CA PHE A 53 -15.23 9.87 -3.95
C PHE A 53 -13.95 10.41 -4.61
N SER A 54 -13.84 11.73 -4.80
CA SER A 54 -12.64 12.36 -5.36
C SER A 54 -11.45 12.26 -4.39
N ALA A 55 -11.65 12.61 -3.12
CA ALA A 55 -10.58 12.56 -2.11
C ALA A 55 -10.13 11.13 -1.81
N THR A 56 -11.08 10.21 -1.57
CA THR A 56 -10.79 8.80 -1.31
C THR A 56 -10.24 8.10 -2.55
N GLY A 57 -10.70 8.47 -3.75
CA GLY A 57 -10.22 7.90 -5.01
C GLY A 57 -8.78 8.29 -5.30
N PHE A 58 -8.42 9.56 -5.10
CA PHE A 58 -7.03 10.01 -5.25
C PHE A 58 -6.11 9.36 -4.22
N HIS A 59 -6.55 9.24 -2.97
CA HIS A 59 -5.80 8.52 -1.95
C HIS A 59 -5.62 7.04 -2.31
N GLY A 60 -6.68 6.36 -2.77
CA GLY A 60 -6.61 4.97 -3.22
C GLY A 60 -5.62 4.77 -4.37
N PHE A 61 -5.62 5.68 -5.35
CA PHE A 61 -4.61 5.71 -6.41
C PHE A 61 -3.18 5.83 -5.86
N HIS A 62 -2.95 6.76 -4.93
CA HIS A 62 -1.65 6.92 -4.28
C HIS A 62 -1.20 5.65 -3.54
N VAL A 63 -2.11 4.98 -2.83
CA VAL A 63 -1.84 3.71 -2.13
C VAL A 63 -1.46 2.59 -3.10
N ILE A 64 -2.12 2.48 -4.26
CA ILE A 64 -1.77 1.47 -5.29
C ILE A 64 -0.35 1.69 -5.80
N ILE A 65 0.01 2.93 -6.15
CA ILE A 65 1.38 3.26 -6.60
C ILE A 65 2.40 2.98 -5.50
N GLY A 66 2.10 3.37 -4.26
CA GLY A 66 2.96 3.10 -3.09
C GLY A 66 3.16 1.60 -2.85
N THR A 67 2.13 0.80 -3.07
CA THR A 67 2.19 -0.67 -2.96
C THR A 67 3.10 -1.26 -4.03
N ILE A 68 2.98 -0.82 -5.29
CA ILE A 68 3.88 -1.23 -6.37
C ILE A 68 5.33 -0.87 -6.07
N SER A 69 5.58 0.36 -5.60
CA SER A 69 6.91 0.81 -5.19
C SER A 69 7.49 -0.05 -4.06
N SER A 70 6.68 -0.40 -3.06
CA SER A 70 7.07 -1.29 -1.96
C SER A 70 7.34 -2.71 -2.42
N ILE A 71 6.58 -3.25 -3.37
CA ILE A 71 6.82 -4.57 -3.96
C ILE A 71 8.17 -4.57 -4.69
N ILE A 72 8.43 -3.57 -5.54
CA ILE A 72 9.71 -3.45 -6.26
C ILE A 72 10.87 -3.34 -5.26
N CYS A 73 10.73 -2.54 -4.21
CA CYS A 73 11.71 -2.44 -3.13
C CYS A 73 11.92 -3.79 -2.42
N GLY A 74 10.84 -4.50 -2.08
CA GLY A 74 10.92 -5.83 -1.46
C GLY A 74 11.63 -6.86 -2.34
N ILE A 75 11.35 -6.88 -3.65
CA ILE A 75 12.03 -7.76 -4.61
C ILE A 75 13.52 -7.41 -4.69
N ARG A 76 13.86 -6.12 -4.78
CA ARG A 76 15.26 -5.67 -4.79
C ARG A 76 15.99 -6.03 -3.50
N GLN A 77 15.32 -5.97 -2.35
CA GLN A 77 15.87 -6.40 -1.06
C GLN A 77 16.14 -7.91 -1.04
N TYR A 78 15.21 -8.71 -1.57
CA TYR A 78 15.35 -10.15 -1.67
C TYR A 78 16.52 -10.56 -2.58
N LEU A 79 16.72 -9.85 -3.69
CA LEU A 79 17.86 -10.03 -4.59
C LEU A 79 19.19 -9.48 -4.05
N GLY A 80 19.20 -8.88 -2.85
CA GLY A 80 20.41 -8.36 -2.21
C GLY A 80 20.93 -7.04 -2.80
N HIS A 81 20.11 -6.30 -3.56
CA HIS A 81 20.51 -5.01 -4.15
C HIS A 81 20.56 -3.85 -3.14
N PHE A 82 20.09 -4.08 -1.91
CA PHE A 82 20.17 -3.10 -0.82
C PHE A 82 21.21 -3.56 0.19
N THR A 83 22.31 -2.83 0.23
CA THR A 83 23.30 -2.88 1.30
C THR A 83 23.04 -1.74 2.28
N PRO A 84 23.34 -1.91 3.58
CA PRO A 84 23.43 -0.78 4.51
C PRO A 84 24.51 0.21 4.09
#